data_AF-A0A2V7ASL6-F1
#
_entry.id   AF-A0A2V7ASL6-F1
#
_cell.length_a   1.000
_cell.length_b   1.000
_cell.length_c   1.000
_cell.angle_alpha   90.00
_cell.angle_beta   90.00
_cell.angle_gamma   90.00
#
_symmetry.space_group_name_H-M   'P 1'
#
loop_
_entity.id
_entity.type
_entity.pdbx_description
1 polymer ?
#
loop_
_entity_poly.entity_id
_entity_poly.type
_entity_poly.pdbx_seq_one_letter_code
_entity_poly.pdbx_strand_id
1 'polypeptide(L)'
;MAYVKPDAVVAQMVQAGALKSRLPVRDLLTRGFLSGALLGFATTLAFTASLQTRVGLVGALVFPVGFVMIVLLGLELVTGNFALVPLAVLEGRSDAGALLANWAWVFLGNLLGGVFYALLFTASLPAGSEMARQILVAAEAKTLGYERLGAQGMAMAFGRAILCNWMVTLGVVMALTSQSTAGKIAAMWLPIMTFFAQGFEHSVVNMFVVPAGMLLGARVGLADWWLWNQIPVTLGN
;
A
#
# COMPACT_ATOMS: atom_id res chain seq x y z
N MET A 1 23.14 19.63 -8.78
CA MET A 1 23.00 18.32 -9.46
C MET A 1 21.73 17.65 -8.95
N ALA A 2 20.89 17.12 -9.85
CA ALA A 2 19.59 16.55 -9.46
C ALA A 2 19.69 15.16 -8.82
N TYR A 3 20.76 14.41 -9.09
CA TYR A 3 21.02 13.08 -8.53
C TYR A 3 21.65 13.16 -7.13
N VAL A 4 21.16 12.35 -6.21
CA VAL A 4 21.66 12.19 -4.83
C VAL A 4 22.45 10.89 -4.74
N LYS A 5 23.68 10.97 -4.23
CA LYS A 5 24.56 9.81 -4.09
C LYS A 5 24.04 8.82 -3.03
N PRO A 6 24.33 7.51 -3.15
CA PRO A 6 23.78 6.49 -2.25
C PRO A 6 24.04 6.72 -0.75
N ASP A 7 25.23 7.20 -0.39
CA ASP A 7 25.60 7.56 0.99
C ASP A 7 24.70 8.67 1.55
N ALA A 8 24.44 9.70 0.76
CA ALA A 8 23.51 10.77 1.13
C ALA A 8 22.05 10.29 1.18
N VAL A 9 21.66 9.31 0.35
CA VAL A 9 20.32 8.69 0.41
C VAL A 9 20.13 7.95 1.74
N VAL A 10 21.11 7.15 2.16
CA VAL A 10 21.05 6.43 3.45
C VAL A 10 20.89 7.41 4.61
N ALA A 11 21.68 8.49 4.63
CA ALA A 11 21.56 9.53 5.66
C ALA A 11 20.15 10.16 5.69
N GLN A 12 19.56 10.44 4.51
CA GLN A 12 18.19 10.96 4.42
C GLN A 12 17.15 9.94 4.88
N MET A 13 17.33 8.65 4.61
CA MET A 13 16.42 7.60 5.09
C MET A 13 16.38 7.55 6.62
N VAL A 14 17.55 7.59 7.27
CA VAL A 14 17.67 7.61 8.73
C VAL A 14 16.98 8.84 9.31
N GLN A 15 17.22 10.01 8.73
CA GLN A 15 16.58 11.25 9.16
C GLN A 15 15.06 11.19 8.99
N ALA A 16 14.57 10.72 7.85
CA ALA A 16 13.14 10.59 7.58
C ALA A 16 12.48 9.61 8.56
N GLY A 17 13.10 8.47 8.83
CA GLY A 17 12.61 7.50 9.82
C GLY A 17 12.52 8.08 11.22
N ALA A 18 13.55 8.83 11.65
CA ALA A 18 13.58 9.47 12.97
C ALA A 18 12.53 10.59 13.13
N LEU A 19 12.23 11.33 12.05
CA LEU A 19 11.16 12.33 12.07
C LEU A 19 9.78 11.66 12.15
N LYS A 20 9.56 10.62 11.34
CA LYS A 20 8.30 9.87 11.30
C LYS A 20 7.98 9.20 12.64
N SER A 21 8.97 8.67 13.35
CA SER A 21 8.76 8.01 14.65
C SER A 21 8.36 8.97 15.76
N ARG A 22 8.57 10.29 15.58
CA ARG A 22 8.28 11.33 16.57
C ARG A 22 7.03 12.15 16.25
N LEU A 23 6.32 11.83 15.17
CA LEU A 23 5.07 12.52 14.82
C LEU A 23 4.00 12.27 15.89
N PRO A 24 3.18 13.29 16.22
CA PRO A 24 2.07 13.10 17.14
C PRO A 24 1.02 12.14 16.54
N VAL A 25 0.31 11.39 17.39
CA VAL A 25 -0.70 10.40 16.97
C VAL A 25 -1.74 10.98 16.02
N ARG A 26 -2.17 12.23 16.25
CA ARG A 26 -3.10 12.96 15.37
C ARG A 26 -2.58 13.05 13.93
N ASP A 27 -1.31 13.37 13.76
CA ASP A 27 -0.68 13.49 12.45
C ASP A 27 -0.55 12.12 11.80
N LEU A 28 -0.12 11.10 12.55
CA LEU A 28 -0.02 9.73 12.05
C LEU A 28 -1.37 9.20 11.54
N LEU A 29 -2.44 9.41 12.31
CA LEU A 29 -3.79 9.01 11.94
C LEU A 29 -4.32 9.79 10.74
N THR A 30 -4.15 11.12 10.72
CA THR A 30 -4.68 11.96 9.64
C THR A 30 -3.96 11.68 8.32
N ARG A 31 -2.62 11.64 8.36
CA ARG A 31 -1.79 11.35 7.19
C ARG A 31 -1.98 9.91 6.73
N GLY A 32 -2.11 8.97 7.68
CA GLY A 32 -2.41 7.57 7.41
C GLY A 32 -3.77 7.38 6.74
N PHE A 33 -4.80 8.05 7.24
CA PHE A 33 -6.13 8.04 6.65
C PHE A 33 -6.12 8.50 5.18
N LEU A 34 -5.46 9.63 4.92
CA LEU A 34 -5.35 10.14 3.55
C LEU A 34 -4.59 9.17 2.63
N SER A 35 -3.49 8.58 3.10
CA SER A 35 -2.75 7.56 2.33
C SER A 35 -3.60 6.33 1.99
N GLY A 36 -4.37 5.83 2.96
CA GLY A 36 -5.25 4.68 2.75
C GLY A 36 -6.30 4.96 1.68
N ALA A 37 -6.95 6.14 1.75
CA ALA A 37 -7.93 6.56 0.77
C ALA A 37 -7.29 6.77 -0.63
N LEU A 38 -6.12 7.39 -0.71
CA LEU A 38 -5.40 7.63 -1.97
C LEU A 38 -4.97 6.34 -2.67
N LEU A 39 -4.58 5.29 -1.93
CA LEU A 39 -4.36 3.98 -2.53
C LEU A 39 -5.66 3.33 -3.02
N GLY A 40 -6.78 3.59 -2.36
CA GLY A 40 -8.11 3.26 -2.89
C GLY A 40 -8.37 3.90 -4.26
N PHE A 41 -8.18 5.22 -4.38
CA PHE A 41 -8.28 5.95 -5.65
C PHE A 41 -7.34 5.41 -6.73
N ALA A 42 -6.09 5.08 -6.37
CA ALA A 42 -5.13 4.52 -7.31
C ALA A 42 -5.55 3.14 -7.82
N THR A 43 -6.12 2.32 -6.93
CA THR A 43 -6.62 0.99 -7.27
C THR A 43 -7.82 1.06 -8.21
N THR A 44 -8.77 1.95 -7.94
CA THR A 44 -9.95 2.13 -8.82
C THR A 44 -9.59 2.75 -10.16
N LEU A 45 -8.58 3.64 -10.20
CA LEU A 45 -8.00 4.14 -11.46
C LEU A 45 -7.35 3.01 -12.27
N ALA A 46 -6.53 2.17 -11.63
CA ALA A 46 -5.90 1.04 -12.27
C ALA A 46 -6.93 0.05 -12.84
N PHE A 47 -7.97 -0.27 -12.06
CA PHE A 47 -9.09 -1.10 -12.50
C PHE A 47 -9.83 -0.48 -13.68
N THR A 48 -10.11 0.83 -13.62
CA THR A 48 -10.76 1.56 -14.72
C THR A 48 -9.95 1.44 -16.01
N ALA A 49 -8.64 1.68 -15.94
CA ALA A 49 -7.76 1.58 -17.08
C ALA A 49 -7.70 0.15 -17.64
N SER A 50 -7.62 -0.87 -16.78
CA SER A 50 -7.67 -2.28 -17.20
C SER A 50 -9.01 -2.67 -17.84
N LEU A 51 -10.14 -2.18 -17.33
CA LEU A 51 -11.47 -2.49 -17.90
C LEU A 51 -11.69 -1.81 -19.25
N GLN A 52 -11.27 -0.56 -19.39
CA GLN A 52 -11.41 0.21 -20.62
C GLN A 52 -10.52 -0.33 -21.74
N THR A 53 -9.28 -0.69 -21.42
CA THR A 53 -8.30 -1.17 -22.41
C THR A 53 -8.31 -2.68 -22.61
N ARG A 54 -8.87 -3.43 -21.66
CA ARG A 54 -8.74 -4.90 -21.56
C ARG A 54 -7.29 -5.38 -21.44
N VAL A 55 -6.37 -4.49 -21.08
CA VAL A 55 -4.94 -4.80 -20.87
C VAL A 55 -4.58 -4.51 -19.41
N GLY A 56 -4.31 -5.56 -18.64
CA GLY A 56 -3.93 -5.45 -17.22
C GLY A 56 -2.71 -4.55 -16.98
N LEU A 57 -1.74 -4.58 -17.90
CA LEU A 57 -0.52 -3.77 -17.82
C LEU A 57 -0.79 -2.25 -17.85
N VAL A 58 -1.87 -1.79 -18.50
CA VAL A 58 -2.23 -0.37 -18.49
C VAL A 58 -2.70 0.07 -17.10
N GLY A 59 -3.41 -0.82 -16.39
CA GLY A 59 -3.74 -0.58 -14.97
C GLY A 59 -2.50 -0.47 -14.11
N ALA A 60 -1.53 -1.37 -14.31
CA ALA A 60 -0.24 -1.31 -13.62
C ALA A 60 0.58 -0.05 -13.95
N LEU A 61 0.49 0.44 -15.18
CA LEU A 61 1.16 1.67 -15.60
C LEU A 61 0.63 2.90 -14.86
N VAL A 62 -0.66 2.96 -14.55
CA VAL A 62 -1.29 4.14 -13.90
C VAL A 62 -1.40 4.03 -12.37
N PHE A 63 -1.29 2.83 -11.81
CA PHE A 63 -1.33 2.61 -10.36
C PHE A 63 -0.33 3.48 -9.54
N PRO A 64 0.92 3.73 -10.00
CA PRO A 64 1.88 4.54 -9.24
C PRO A 64 1.42 5.95 -8.87
N VAL A 65 0.41 6.51 -9.55
CA VAL A 65 -0.17 7.83 -9.25
C VAL A 65 -0.49 7.99 -7.76
N GLY A 66 -1.09 6.97 -7.11
CA GLY A 66 -1.41 7.02 -5.69
C GLY A 66 -0.18 7.14 -4.79
N PHE A 67 0.78 6.25 -4.99
CA PHE A 67 2.01 6.22 -4.21
C PHE A 67 2.82 7.51 -4.37
N VAL A 68 2.90 8.02 -5.60
CA VAL A 68 3.57 9.31 -5.90
C VAL A 68 2.93 10.45 -5.12
N MET A 69 1.60 10.56 -5.12
CA MET A 69 0.90 11.61 -4.35
C MET A 69 1.21 11.48 -2.85
N ILE A 70 1.17 10.27 -2.30
CA ILE A 70 1.46 9.99 -0.89
C ILE A 70 2.85 10.48 -0.48
N VAL A 71 3.88 10.14 -1.27
CA VAL A 71 5.26 10.49 -0.95
C VAL A 71 5.51 11.98 -1.15
N LEU A 72 5.01 12.59 -2.23
CA LEU A 72 5.21 14.02 -2.50
C LEU A 72 4.50 14.91 -1.48
N LEU A 73 3.35 14.48 -0.95
CA LEU A 73 2.60 15.20 0.08
C LEU A 73 3.11 14.93 1.50
N GLY A 74 4.10 14.05 1.68
CA GLY A 74 4.65 13.72 3.00
C GLY A 74 3.63 13.04 3.93
N LEU A 75 2.76 12.20 3.34
CA LEU A 75 1.78 11.42 4.08
C LEU A 75 2.42 10.13 4.66
N GLU A 76 1.66 9.46 5.53
CA GLU A 76 2.14 8.28 6.25
C GLU A 76 1.57 7.02 5.62
N LEU A 77 2.44 6.12 5.17
CA LEU A 77 2.08 4.83 4.63
C LEU A 77 2.86 3.75 5.38
N VAL A 78 2.15 2.83 6.02
CA VAL A 78 2.78 1.86 6.93
C VAL A 78 3.83 1.00 6.22
N THR A 79 3.54 0.57 4.98
CA THR A 79 4.44 -0.23 4.15
C THR A 79 5.73 0.51 3.78
N GLY A 80 5.67 1.83 3.59
CA GLY A 80 6.86 2.66 3.43
C GLY A 80 7.66 2.84 4.73
N ASN A 81 6.95 2.95 5.85
CA ASN A 81 7.55 3.12 7.17
C ASN A 81 8.25 1.83 7.67
N PHE A 82 7.91 0.65 7.12
CA PHE A 82 8.61 -0.61 7.39
C PHE A 82 10.09 -0.62 6.98
N ALA A 83 10.53 0.27 6.08
CA ALA A 83 11.98 0.44 5.81
C ALA A 83 12.61 1.59 6.62
N LEU A 84 11.95 2.74 6.67
CA LEU A 84 12.56 3.96 7.20
C LEU A 84 12.70 3.94 8.73
N VAL A 85 11.63 3.54 9.44
CA VAL A 85 11.60 3.63 10.90
C VAL A 85 12.52 2.59 11.56
N PRO A 86 12.57 1.33 11.11
CA PRO A 86 13.58 0.37 11.61
C PRO A 86 15.01 0.84 11.41
N LEU A 87 15.33 1.42 10.25
CA LEU A 87 16.66 1.94 10.00
C LEU A 87 17.03 3.06 10.99
N ALA A 88 16.08 3.94 11.34
CA ALA A 88 16.32 4.96 12.37
C ALA A 88 16.54 4.38 13.77
N VAL A 89 15.92 3.24 14.10
CA VAL A 89 16.17 2.52 15.36
C VAL A 89 17.55 1.88 15.36
N LEU A 90 17.93 1.21 14.26
CA LEU A 90 19.25 0.58 14.10
C LEU A 90 20.39 1.60 14.22
N GLU A 91 20.18 2.83 13.73
CA GLU A 91 21.13 3.94 13.81
C GLU A 91 21.02 4.74 15.13
N GLY A 92 20.25 4.27 16.11
CA GLY A 92 20.12 4.90 17.44
C GLY A 92 19.45 6.28 17.43
N ARG A 93 18.68 6.61 16.39
CA ARG A 93 17.93 7.89 16.27
C ARG A 93 16.49 7.81 16.80
N SER A 94 16.00 6.61 17.03
CA SER A 94 14.68 6.28 17.56
C SER A 94 14.79 5.01 18.42
N ASP A 95 13.73 4.67 19.16
CA ASP A 95 13.62 3.42 19.92
C ASP A 95 12.52 2.49 19.38
N ALA A 96 12.51 1.25 19.87
CA ALA A 96 11.56 0.22 19.46
C ALA A 96 10.11 0.53 19.86
N GLY A 97 9.88 1.27 20.95
CA GLY A 97 8.55 1.69 21.37
C GLY A 97 7.94 2.69 20.39
N ALA A 98 8.73 3.69 19.98
CA ALA A 98 8.35 4.67 18.96
C ALA A 98 8.10 4.00 17.58
N LEU A 99 8.88 2.97 17.25
CA LEU A 99 8.68 2.16 16.04
C LEU A 99 7.33 1.44 16.05
N LEU A 100 7.03 0.69 17.12
CA LEU A 100 5.78 -0.05 17.23
C LEU A 100 4.57 0.89 17.27
N ALA A 101 4.68 2.02 17.97
CA ALA A 101 3.65 3.05 17.99
C ALA A 101 3.41 3.63 16.60
N ASN A 102 4.47 3.98 15.86
CA ASN A 102 4.33 4.48 14.49
C ASN A 102 3.60 3.46 13.59
N TRP A 103 4.05 2.19 13.61
CA TRP A 103 3.43 1.15 12.80
C TRP A 103 1.95 0.96 13.15
N ALA A 104 1.60 0.87 14.43
CA ALA A 104 0.22 0.68 14.86
C ALA A 104 -0.69 1.84 14.44
N TRP A 105 -0.29 3.09 14.68
CA TRP A 105 -1.12 4.26 14.38
C TRP A 105 -1.25 4.51 12.88
N VAL A 106 -0.19 4.32 12.10
CA VAL A 106 -0.25 4.49 10.64
C VAL A 106 -1.03 3.36 10.00
N PHE A 107 -0.87 2.11 10.47
CA PHE A 107 -1.69 0.98 10.02
C PHE A 107 -3.18 1.24 10.26
N LEU A 108 -3.55 1.70 11.46
CA LEU A 108 -4.92 2.04 11.79
C LEU A 108 -5.44 3.19 10.91
N GLY A 109 -4.64 4.24 10.71
CA GLY A 109 -4.99 5.33 9.80
C GLY A 109 -5.24 4.83 8.38
N ASN A 110 -4.30 4.05 7.83
CA ASN A 110 -4.41 3.46 6.49
C ASN A 110 -5.67 2.59 6.36
N LEU A 111 -5.98 1.76 7.36
CA LEU A 111 -7.18 0.92 7.41
C LEU A 111 -8.46 1.76 7.39
N LEU A 112 -8.56 2.77 8.27
CA LEU A 112 -9.72 3.65 8.34
C LEU A 112 -9.93 4.41 7.02
N GLY A 113 -8.85 4.89 6.40
CA GLY A 113 -8.89 5.57 5.11
C GLY A 113 -9.34 4.67 3.96
N GLY A 114 -8.80 3.45 3.89
CA GLY A 114 -9.16 2.46 2.88
C GLY A 114 -10.63 2.02 2.99
N VAL A 115 -11.10 1.73 4.20
CA VAL A 115 -12.50 1.38 4.47
C VAL A 115 -13.44 2.56 4.19
N PHE A 116 -13.07 3.78 4.59
CA PHE A 116 -13.86 4.97 4.31
C PHE A 116 -14.02 5.20 2.80
N TYR A 117 -12.93 5.08 2.04
CA TYR A 117 -13.00 5.17 0.59
C TYR A 117 -13.83 4.03 -0.02
N ALA A 118 -13.71 2.79 0.49
CA ALA A 118 -14.52 1.66 0.06
C ALA A 118 -16.02 1.94 0.22
N LEU A 119 -16.45 2.48 1.37
CA LEU A 119 -17.83 2.86 1.62
C LEU A 119 -18.34 3.88 0.61
N LEU A 120 -17.61 4.98 0.40
CA LEU A 120 -18.03 6.03 -0.52
C LEU A 120 -18.02 5.57 -1.98
N PHE A 121 -16.97 4.85 -2.39
CA PHE A 121 -16.81 4.42 -3.77
C PHE A 121 -17.87 3.39 -4.15
N THR A 122 -18.10 2.38 -3.31
CA THR A 122 -19.12 1.35 -3.58
C THR A 122 -20.54 1.94 -3.61
N ALA A 123 -20.85 2.90 -2.74
CA ALA A 123 -22.12 3.63 -2.78
C ALA A 123 -22.30 4.48 -4.05
N SER A 124 -21.20 4.89 -4.69
CA SER A 124 -21.24 5.64 -5.96
C SER A 124 -21.36 4.77 -7.21
N LEU A 125 -21.20 3.44 -7.08
CA LEU A 125 -21.23 2.53 -8.22
C LEU A 125 -22.66 2.11 -8.58
N PRO A 126 -22.98 2.04 -9.89
CA PRO A 126 -24.19 1.35 -10.32
C PRO A 126 -24.15 -0.12 -9.91
N ALA A 127 -25.29 -0.63 -9.43
CA ALA A 127 -25.46 -2.03 -9.09
C ALA A 127 -25.14 -2.93 -10.29
N GLY A 128 -24.32 -3.96 -10.08
CA GLY A 128 -23.92 -4.89 -11.13
C GLY A 128 -22.96 -4.33 -12.18
N SER A 129 -22.39 -3.13 -11.98
CA SER A 129 -21.38 -2.59 -12.88
C SER A 129 -20.15 -3.51 -13.03
N GLU A 130 -19.47 -3.42 -14.17
CA GLU A 130 -18.24 -4.19 -14.42
C GLU A 130 -17.15 -3.89 -13.37
N MET A 131 -17.08 -2.64 -12.90
CA MET A 131 -16.20 -2.24 -11.79
C MET A 131 -16.56 -2.98 -10.49
N ALA A 132 -17.84 -3.03 -10.14
CA ALA A 132 -18.30 -3.75 -8.96
C ALA A 132 -17.94 -5.25 -9.04
N ARG A 133 -18.16 -5.87 -10.20
CA ARG A 133 -17.81 -7.27 -10.45
C ARG A 133 -16.30 -7.51 -10.34
N GLN A 134 -15.47 -6.61 -10.88
CA GLN A 134 -14.01 -6.72 -10.79
C GLN A 134 -13.52 -6.64 -9.34
N ILE A 135 -14.04 -5.71 -8.55
CA ILE A 135 -13.68 -5.57 -7.12
C ILE A 135 -14.10 -6.81 -6.34
N LEU A 136 -15.32 -7.31 -6.56
CA LEU A 136 -15.82 -8.54 -5.92
C LEU A 136 -14.90 -9.72 -6.21
N VAL A 137 -14.60 -9.98 -7.48
CA VAL A 137 -13.71 -11.08 -7.88
C VAL A 137 -12.30 -10.91 -7.30
N ALA A 138 -11.77 -9.68 -7.27
CA ALA A 138 -10.47 -9.41 -6.66
C ALA A 138 -10.47 -9.70 -5.16
N ALA A 139 -11.52 -9.33 -4.43
CA ALA A 139 -11.65 -9.61 -3.00
C ALA A 139 -11.71 -11.12 -2.70
N GLU A 140 -12.51 -11.88 -3.46
CA GLU A 140 -12.60 -13.33 -3.30
C GLU A 140 -11.27 -14.02 -3.66
N ALA A 141 -10.61 -13.62 -4.75
CA ALA A 141 -9.32 -14.17 -5.13
C ALA A 141 -8.23 -13.92 -4.08
N LYS A 142 -8.25 -12.73 -3.45
CA LYS A 142 -7.31 -12.34 -2.40
C LYS A 142 -7.58 -12.97 -1.04
N THR A 143 -8.71 -13.65 -0.85
CA THR A 143 -9.10 -14.25 0.44
C THR A 143 -9.42 -15.74 0.25
N LEU A 144 -10.64 -16.06 -0.19
CA LEU A 144 -11.12 -17.41 -0.43
C LEU A 144 -10.24 -18.18 -1.43
N GLY A 145 -9.60 -17.48 -2.36
CA GLY A 145 -8.61 -18.06 -3.28
C GLY A 145 -7.43 -18.69 -2.55
N TYR A 146 -6.91 -18.03 -1.51
CA TYR A 146 -5.86 -18.58 -0.66
C TYR A 146 -6.39 -19.63 0.32
N GLU A 147 -7.59 -19.41 0.89
CA GLU A 147 -8.23 -20.38 1.79
C GLU A 147 -8.36 -21.78 1.15
N ARG A 148 -8.83 -21.84 -0.10
CA ARG A 148 -8.98 -23.10 -0.84
C ARG A 148 -7.67 -23.87 -1.01
N LEU A 149 -6.54 -23.18 -0.94
CA LEU A 149 -5.19 -23.76 -1.02
C LEU A 149 -4.60 -24.06 0.36
N GLY A 150 -5.30 -23.76 1.46
CA GLY A 150 -4.87 -23.99 2.82
C GLY A 150 -3.51 -23.36 3.13
N ALA A 151 -2.62 -24.11 3.80
CA ALA A 151 -1.28 -23.64 4.15
C ALA A 151 -0.46 -23.16 2.95
N GLN A 152 -0.62 -23.77 1.77
CA GLN A 152 0.05 -23.33 0.54
C GLN A 152 -0.44 -21.95 0.09
N GLY A 153 -1.74 -21.67 0.23
CA GLY A 153 -2.32 -20.36 -0.05
C GLY A 153 -1.77 -19.28 0.88
N MET A 154 -1.68 -19.57 2.17
CA MET A 154 -1.10 -18.65 3.15
C MET A 154 0.38 -18.35 2.86
N ALA A 155 1.17 -19.38 2.54
CA ALA A 155 2.56 -19.21 2.14
C ALA A 155 2.70 -18.39 0.84
N MET A 156 1.78 -18.58 -0.11
CA MET A 156 1.73 -17.80 -1.34
C MET A 156 1.41 -16.31 -1.07
N ALA A 157 0.40 -16.03 -0.25
CA ALA A 157 0.04 -14.65 0.13
C ALA A 157 1.21 -13.94 0.83
N PHE A 158 1.86 -14.62 1.78
CA PHE A 158 3.03 -14.12 2.50
C PHE A 158 4.23 -13.87 1.56
N GLY A 159 4.57 -14.82 0.69
CA GLY A 159 5.67 -14.66 -0.27
C GLY A 159 5.43 -13.53 -1.28
N ARG A 160 4.19 -13.41 -1.80
CA ARG A 160 3.80 -12.27 -2.66
C ARG A 160 3.90 -10.95 -1.91
N ALA A 161 3.60 -10.93 -0.61
CA ALA A 161 3.69 -9.73 0.20
C ALA A 161 5.14 -9.28 0.44
N ILE A 162 6.09 -10.20 0.64
CA ILE A 162 7.52 -9.87 0.71
C ILE A 162 7.98 -9.19 -0.58
N LEU A 163 7.64 -9.80 -1.72
CA LEU A 163 8.02 -9.27 -3.03
C LEU A 163 7.36 -7.91 -3.30
N CYS A 164 6.12 -7.71 -2.84
CA CYS A 164 5.46 -6.41 -2.90
C CYS A 164 6.24 -5.36 -2.12
N ASN A 165 6.48 -5.60 -0.83
CA ASN A 165 6.99 -4.52 0.01
C ASN A 165 8.47 -4.24 -0.20
N TRP A 166 9.24 -5.20 -0.74
CA TRP A 166 10.56 -4.88 -1.28
C TRP A 166 10.46 -3.77 -2.34
N MET A 167 9.52 -3.88 -3.28
CA MET A 167 9.35 -2.85 -4.31
C MET A 167 8.77 -1.55 -3.73
N VAL A 168 7.81 -1.61 -2.79
CA VAL A 168 7.24 -0.40 -2.16
C VAL A 168 8.31 0.39 -1.41
N THR A 169 9.08 -0.29 -0.57
CA THR A 169 10.18 0.33 0.18
C THR A 169 11.28 0.84 -0.75
N LEU A 170 11.61 0.10 -1.82
CA LEU A 170 12.51 0.58 -2.87
C LEU A 170 11.97 1.86 -3.52
N GLY A 171 10.65 1.97 -3.75
CA GLY A 171 10.01 3.20 -4.22
C GLY A 171 10.25 4.39 -3.29
N VAL A 172 10.14 4.20 -1.98
CA VAL A 172 10.46 5.23 -0.97
C VAL A 172 11.93 5.65 -1.05
N VAL A 173 12.85 4.68 -1.16
CA VAL A 173 14.30 4.95 -1.29
C VAL A 173 14.60 5.68 -2.60
N MET A 174 14.02 5.24 -3.71
CA MET A 174 14.20 5.84 -5.03
C MET A 174 13.70 7.29 -5.06
N ALA A 175 12.65 7.63 -4.31
CA ALA A 175 12.20 9.01 -4.16
C ALA A 175 13.24 9.95 -3.52
N LEU A 176 14.23 9.42 -2.80
CA LEU A 176 15.32 10.18 -2.17
C LEU A 176 16.54 10.32 -3.10
N THR A 177 16.58 9.59 -4.22
CA THR A 177 17.70 9.64 -5.19
C THR A 177 17.67 10.89 -6.07
N SER A 178 16.62 11.70 -6.00
CA SER A 178 16.45 12.91 -6.80
C SER A 178 16.00 14.11 -5.97
N GLN A 179 16.50 15.29 -6.32
CA GLN A 179 16.06 16.57 -5.75
C GLN A 179 14.93 17.23 -6.57
N SER A 180 14.70 16.81 -7.81
CA SER A 180 13.62 17.38 -8.65
C SER A 180 12.34 16.56 -8.52
N THR A 181 11.18 17.23 -8.46
CA THR A 181 9.87 16.54 -8.37
C THR A 181 9.67 15.55 -9.51
N ALA A 182 10.00 15.95 -10.76
CA ALA A 182 9.89 15.05 -11.92
C ALA A 182 10.78 13.81 -11.79
N GLY A 183 12.01 13.96 -11.27
CA GLY A 183 12.91 12.83 -11.03
C GLY A 183 12.38 11.88 -9.97
N LYS A 184 11.81 12.41 -8.88
CA LYS A 184 11.15 11.61 -7.83
C LYS A 184 9.97 10.82 -8.39
N ILE A 185 9.11 11.46 -9.20
CA ILE A 185 7.96 10.80 -9.85
C ILE A 185 8.45 9.62 -10.69
N ALA A 186 9.42 9.84 -11.58
CA ALA A 186 9.95 8.79 -12.45
C ALA A 186 10.60 7.64 -11.65
N ALA A 187 11.38 7.97 -10.62
CA ALA A 187 12.07 6.99 -9.80
C ALA A 187 11.10 6.09 -9.01
N MET A 188 10.04 6.67 -8.43
CA MET A 188 8.98 5.91 -7.76
C MET A 188 8.15 5.07 -8.72
N TRP A 189 7.95 5.53 -9.96
CA TRP A 189 7.10 4.85 -10.94
C TRP A 189 7.58 3.42 -11.23
N LEU A 190 8.89 3.23 -11.33
CA LEU A 190 9.52 1.97 -11.73
C LEU A 190 9.13 0.81 -10.79
N PRO A 191 9.49 0.80 -9.50
CA PRO A 191 9.20 -0.33 -8.64
C PRO A 191 7.70 -0.51 -8.37
N ILE A 192 6.93 0.59 -8.32
CA ILE A 192 5.49 0.54 -8.02
C ILE A 192 4.71 -0.06 -9.19
N MET A 193 5.06 0.30 -10.43
CA MET A 193 4.50 -0.35 -11.61
C MET A 193 4.87 -1.84 -11.63
N THR A 194 6.12 -2.19 -11.33
CA THR A 194 6.61 -3.57 -11.36
C THR A 194 5.81 -4.49 -10.44
N PHE A 195 5.68 -4.15 -9.15
CA PHE A 195 4.98 -5.06 -8.22
C PHE A 195 3.50 -5.20 -8.57
N PHE A 196 2.86 -4.11 -9.02
CA PHE A 196 1.45 -4.13 -9.37
C PHE A 196 1.21 -4.96 -10.64
N ALA A 197 2.09 -4.84 -11.64
CA ALA A 197 2.02 -5.64 -12.87
C ALA A 197 2.17 -7.14 -12.60
N GLN A 198 2.99 -7.51 -11.59
CA GLN A 198 3.17 -8.90 -11.16
C GLN A 198 2.03 -9.39 -10.24
N GLY A 199 1.11 -8.50 -9.84
CA GLY A 199 -0.04 -8.82 -8.99
C GLY A 199 0.34 -9.16 -7.55
N PHE A 200 1.46 -8.65 -7.03
CA PHE A 200 1.86 -8.92 -5.65
C PHE A 200 0.88 -8.36 -4.60
N GLU A 201 0.99 -8.84 -3.36
CA GLU A 201 0.03 -8.51 -2.29
C GLU A 201 0.47 -7.30 -1.47
N HIS A 202 -0.36 -6.26 -1.44
CA HIS A 202 -0.11 -5.04 -0.68
C HIS A 202 -1.18 -4.88 0.40
N SER A 203 -0.77 -4.90 1.67
CA SER A 203 -1.65 -4.81 2.85
C SER A 203 -2.60 -3.61 2.79
N VAL A 204 -2.10 -2.40 2.54
CA VAL A 204 -2.95 -1.19 2.47
C VAL A 204 -3.89 -1.16 1.26
N VAL A 205 -3.50 -1.69 0.10
CA VAL A 205 -4.43 -1.84 -1.03
C VAL A 205 -5.56 -2.81 -0.65
N ASN A 206 -5.23 -3.89 0.06
CA ASN A 206 -6.22 -4.88 0.50
C ASN A 206 -7.17 -4.31 1.58
N MET A 207 -6.74 -3.31 2.36
CA MET A 207 -7.61 -2.54 3.28
C MET A 207 -8.71 -1.73 2.56
N PHE A 208 -8.61 -1.56 1.25
CA PHE A 208 -9.69 -1.05 0.40
C PHE A 208 -10.39 -2.20 -0.33
N VAL A 209 -9.65 -3.02 -1.08
CA VAL A 209 -10.23 -3.99 -2.03
C VAL A 209 -11.13 -5.00 -1.33
N VAL A 210 -10.70 -5.54 -0.18
CA VAL A 210 -11.48 -6.58 0.51
C VAL A 210 -12.75 -6.00 1.12
N PRO A 211 -12.72 -4.89 1.91
CA PRO A 211 -13.95 -4.23 2.36
C PRO A 211 -14.88 -3.80 1.23
N ALA A 212 -14.35 -3.28 0.13
CA ALA A 212 -15.16 -2.91 -1.03
C ALA A 212 -15.84 -4.14 -1.65
N GLY A 213 -15.13 -5.26 -1.78
CA GLY A 213 -15.73 -6.51 -2.25
C GLY A 213 -16.81 -7.04 -1.32
N MET A 214 -16.61 -7.00 0.00
CA MET A 214 -17.62 -7.38 0.99
C MET A 214 -18.89 -6.55 0.85
N LEU A 215 -18.76 -5.22 0.73
CA LEU A 215 -19.89 -4.30 0.52
C LEU A 215 -20.64 -4.56 -0.79
N LEU A 216 -19.95 -5.09 -1.81
CA LEU A 216 -20.51 -5.44 -3.11
C LEU A 216 -21.06 -6.88 -3.17
N GLY A 217 -21.04 -7.62 -2.06
CA GLY A 217 -21.62 -8.96 -1.96
C GLY A 217 -20.65 -10.12 -2.18
N ALA A 218 -19.33 -9.89 -2.12
CA ALA A 218 -18.36 -10.98 -2.03
C ALA A 218 -18.66 -11.85 -0.81
N ARG A 219 -18.52 -13.17 -0.93
CA ARG A 219 -18.78 -14.11 0.18
C ARG A 219 -17.60 -14.21 1.15
N VAL A 220 -17.06 -13.05 1.53
CA VAL A 220 -15.88 -12.92 2.38
C VAL A 220 -16.32 -12.42 3.75
N GLY A 221 -16.11 -13.22 4.79
CA GLY A 221 -16.30 -12.82 6.18
C GLY A 221 -15.11 -12.02 6.71
N LEU A 222 -15.29 -11.39 7.88
CA LEU A 222 -14.19 -10.70 8.58
C LEU A 222 -13.07 -11.70 8.94
N ALA A 223 -13.41 -12.90 9.41
CA ALA A 223 -12.42 -13.93 9.71
C ALA A 223 -11.60 -14.30 8.47
N ASP A 224 -12.28 -14.47 7.32
CA ASP A 224 -11.63 -14.83 6.06
C ASP A 224 -10.66 -13.74 5.61
N TRP A 225 -11.07 -12.47 5.68
CA TRP A 225 -10.21 -11.35 5.36
C TRP A 225 -8.96 -11.32 6.25
N TRP A 226 -9.11 -11.40 7.56
CA TRP A 226 -7.97 -11.26 8.46
C TRP A 226 -7.02 -12.46 8.41
N LEU A 227 -7.56 -13.69 8.44
CA LEU A 227 -6.76 -14.91 8.49
C LEU A 227 -6.11 -15.25 7.14
N TRP A 228 -6.84 -15.12 6.03
CA TRP A 228 -6.37 -15.54 4.72
C TRP A 228 -5.74 -14.41 3.90
N ASN A 229 -5.81 -13.16 4.37
CA ASN A 229 -5.19 -12.02 3.68
C ASN A 229 -4.49 -11.03 4.61
N GLN A 230 -5.23 -10.29 5.45
CA GLN A 230 -4.68 -9.08 6.09
C GLN A 230 -3.47 -9.38 6.97
N ILE A 231 -3.53 -10.41 7.81
CA ILE A 231 -2.42 -10.81 8.68
C ILE A 231 -1.21 -11.31 7.87
N PRO A 232 -1.32 -12.37 7.04
CA PRO A 232 -0.16 -12.88 6.31
C PRO A 232 0.44 -11.85 5.35
N VAL A 233 -0.38 -11.01 4.71
CA VAL A 233 0.10 -9.95 3.82
C VAL A 233 0.79 -8.84 4.61
N THR A 234 0.27 -8.44 5.78
CA THR A 234 0.92 -7.41 6.60
C THR A 234 2.23 -7.92 7.21
N LEU A 235 2.32 -9.20 7.58
CA LEU A 235 3.56 -9.78 8.09
C LEU A 235 4.61 -9.98 7.00
N GLY A 236 4.17 -10.31 5.78
CA GLY A 236 5.08 -10.44 4.64
C GLY A 236 5.54 -9.10 4.10
N ASN A 237 4.69 -8.07 4.15
CA ASN A 237 5.10 -6.71 3.80
C ASN A 237 6.08 -6.16 4.85
#